data_AF-A0A934V6I6-F1
#
_entry.id   AF-A0A934V6I6-F1
#
_cell.length_a   1.000
_cell.length_b   1.000
_cell.length_c   1.000
_cell.angle_alpha   90.00
_cell.angle_beta   90.00
_cell.angle_gamma   90.00
#
_symmetry.space_group_name_H-M   'P 1'
#
loop_
_entity.id
_entity.type
_entity.pdbx_description
1 polymer ?
#
loop_
_entity_poly.entity_id
_entity_poly.type
_entity_poly.pdbx_seq_one_letter_code
_entity_poly.pdbx_strand_id
1 'polypeptide(L)'
;MTKVSEHQEEREAAAAPGNTPEPAKKSSRAGRNLPAAIAVGVALGAAILVSLFTVRYVFIGIVAAAIAVGTVELASAFRKAANIKVALVPVLVGGQAMIWLAWPFGREGALTAFVLTVLLCLLWRLPGGADGYLRDVGASVFAAAYLPLFAAFAAMLVPPEDGVGRVLSFMIVVVASDTGGYVAGVLRGKHPMAPSISPKKTWEGFAGSLTAGVIAGGLCLQFLLDGMAWQGVLFGAAIVLTATLGDLMESLIKRDLGIKDMGNTLPGHGGIMDRLDSLLPSAVVSWLLLSAFVATT
;
A
#
# COMPACT_ATOMS: atom_id res chain seq x y z
N MET A 1 15.22 -83.24 21.47
CA MET A 1 16.01 -82.26 20.69
C MET A 1 15.01 -81.45 19.87
N THR A 2 14.48 -80.38 20.47
CA THR A 2 13.38 -79.59 19.87
C THR A 2 13.49 -78.17 20.42
N LYS A 3 13.99 -77.23 19.61
CA LYS A 3 13.97 -75.78 19.87
C LYS A 3 14.42 -75.02 18.61
N VAL A 4 13.58 -74.97 17.58
CA VAL A 4 13.60 -73.94 16.51
C VAL A 4 12.18 -73.88 15.90
N SER A 5 11.19 -73.30 16.60
CA SER A 5 9.85 -73.09 15.99
C SER A 5 9.01 -71.97 16.60
N GLU A 6 9.60 -70.97 17.26
CA GLU A 6 8.83 -69.86 17.87
C GLU A 6 9.21 -68.46 17.38
N HIS A 7 10.12 -68.33 16.40
CA HIS A 7 10.51 -67.01 15.86
C HIS A 7 10.08 -66.74 14.42
N GLN A 8 9.17 -67.54 13.86
CA GLN A 8 8.74 -67.40 12.47
C GLN A 8 7.23 -67.12 12.28
N GLU A 9 6.41 -67.24 13.31
CA GLU A 9 4.95 -66.99 13.22
C GLU A 9 4.52 -65.55 13.58
N GLU A 10 5.37 -64.71 14.17
CA GLU A 10 5.03 -63.30 14.45
C GLU A 10 5.26 -62.35 13.26
N ARG A 11 5.72 -62.85 12.10
CA ARG A 11 6.08 -61.99 10.94
C ARG A 11 5.10 -62.00 9.77
N GLU A 12 3.99 -62.74 9.82
CA GLU A 12 3.12 -62.90 8.64
C GLU A 12 1.61 -62.62 8.83
N ALA A 13 1.16 -62.11 9.98
CA ALA A 13 -0.28 -61.87 10.20
C ALA A 13 -0.63 -60.45 10.69
N ALA A 14 -0.51 -59.45 9.81
CA ALA A 14 -1.35 -58.24 9.82
C ALA A 14 -1.10 -57.36 8.57
N ALA A 15 -1.22 -57.94 7.37
CA ALA A 15 -1.40 -57.17 6.15
C ALA A 15 -2.86 -56.69 6.08
N ALA A 16 -3.15 -55.51 6.64
CA ALA A 16 -4.39 -54.77 6.44
C ALA A 16 -4.09 -53.50 5.61
N PRO A 17 -4.82 -53.22 4.53
CA PRO A 17 -4.58 -52.04 3.70
C PRO A 17 -5.20 -50.81 4.38
N GLY A 18 -4.39 -49.99 5.03
CA GLY A 18 -4.87 -48.84 5.80
C GLY A 18 -3.95 -47.64 5.70
N ASN A 19 -4.41 -46.62 4.96
CA ASN A 19 -3.94 -45.23 4.93
C ASN A 19 -2.49 -44.98 4.50
N THR A 20 -2.26 -44.98 3.19
CA THR A 20 -1.36 -44.00 2.59
C THR A 20 -1.86 -42.60 2.98
N PRO A 21 -1.05 -41.71 3.59
CA PRO A 21 -1.47 -40.34 3.80
C PRO A 21 -1.72 -39.72 2.42
N GLU A 22 -3.00 -39.48 2.11
CA GLU A 22 -3.44 -38.72 0.96
C GLU A 22 -2.62 -37.41 0.96
N PRO A 23 -2.00 -36.99 -0.17
CA PRO A 23 -1.21 -35.78 -0.19
C PRO A 23 -2.12 -34.65 0.28
N ALA A 24 -1.76 -34.03 1.41
CA ALA A 24 -2.55 -32.97 2.04
C ALA A 24 -3.02 -32.01 0.95
N LYS A 25 -4.34 -32.04 0.67
CA LYS A 25 -4.98 -31.09 -0.23
C LYS A 25 -4.50 -29.73 0.22
N LYS A 26 -3.64 -29.09 -0.59
CA LYS A 26 -3.26 -27.70 -0.38
C LYS A 26 -4.56 -26.95 -0.26
N SER A 27 -4.94 -26.57 0.96
CA SER A 27 -6.13 -25.75 1.17
C SER A 27 -5.91 -24.53 0.30
N SER A 28 -6.69 -24.39 -0.77
CA SER A 28 -6.65 -23.19 -1.57
C SER A 28 -6.90 -22.04 -0.60
N ARG A 29 -5.94 -21.11 -0.55
CA ARG A 29 -5.88 -20.01 0.42
C ARG A 29 -6.90 -18.91 0.09
N ALA A 30 -8.11 -19.34 -0.29
CA ALA A 30 -9.23 -18.57 -0.79
C ALA A 30 -10.47 -18.82 0.07
N GLY A 31 -10.31 -18.84 1.40
CA GLY A 31 -11.40 -18.64 2.37
C GLY A 31 -11.73 -17.16 2.56
N ARG A 32 -11.62 -16.36 1.50
CA ARG A 32 -11.99 -14.93 1.49
C ARG A 32 -13.20 -14.79 0.59
N ASN A 33 -14.20 -14.02 1.03
CA ASN A 33 -15.39 -13.71 0.24
C ASN A 33 -15.00 -12.88 -1.00
N LEU A 34 -14.53 -13.55 -2.05
CA LEU A 34 -14.14 -12.97 -3.33
C LEU A 34 -15.21 -12.03 -3.90
N PRO A 35 -16.53 -12.32 -3.80
CA PRO A 35 -17.58 -11.39 -4.23
C PRO A 35 -17.62 -10.10 -3.40
N ALA A 36 -17.47 -10.19 -2.08
CA ALA A 36 -17.45 -9.01 -1.20
C ALA A 36 -16.23 -8.13 -1.48
N ALA A 37 -15.09 -8.79 -1.74
CA ALA A 37 -13.87 -8.14 -2.15
C ALA A 37 -14.06 -7.33 -3.45
N ILE A 38 -14.60 -7.95 -4.50
CA ILE A 38 -14.86 -7.27 -5.78
C ILE A 38 -15.86 -6.12 -5.58
N ALA A 39 -16.93 -6.33 -4.81
CA ALA A 39 -17.94 -5.31 -4.55
C ALA A 39 -17.36 -4.06 -3.87
N VAL A 40 -16.51 -4.23 -2.85
CA VAL A 40 -15.84 -3.11 -2.17
C VAL A 40 -14.90 -2.36 -3.12
N GLY A 41 -14.11 -3.09 -3.91
CA GLY A 41 -13.20 -2.48 -4.88
C GLY A 41 -13.94 -1.67 -5.95
N VAL A 42 -15.01 -2.23 -6.51
CA VAL A 42 -15.87 -1.54 -7.49
C VAL A 42 -16.57 -0.33 -6.86
N ALA A 43 -17.10 -0.47 -5.64
CA ALA A 43 -17.76 0.64 -4.95
C ALA A 43 -16.78 1.79 -4.67
N LEU A 44 -15.55 1.49 -4.22
CA LEU A 44 -14.53 2.50 -3.97
C LEU A 44 -14.07 3.16 -5.28
N GLY A 45 -13.84 2.37 -6.34
CA GLY A 45 -13.51 2.90 -7.65
C GLY A 45 -14.61 3.80 -8.23
N ALA A 46 -15.87 3.38 -8.11
CA ALA A 46 -17.02 4.18 -8.50
C ALA A 46 -17.14 5.47 -7.67
N ALA A 47 -16.95 5.40 -6.35
CA ALA A 47 -16.96 6.58 -5.49
C ALA A 47 -15.89 7.59 -5.89
N ILE A 48 -14.68 7.12 -6.21
CA ILE A 48 -13.60 7.99 -6.70
C ILE A 48 -13.98 8.62 -8.05
N LEU A 49 -14.39 7.84 -9.03
CA LEU A 49 -14.76 8.37 -10.36
C LEU A 49 -15.93 9.35 -10.28
N VAL A 50 -17.02 8.98 -9.59
CA VAL A 50 -18.18 9.86 -9.39
C VAL A 50 -17.76 11.14 -8.68
N SER A 51 -16.90 11.07 -7.65
CA SER A 51 -16.40 12.27 -6.98
C SER A 51 -15.63 13.19 -7.92
N LEU A 52 -14.75 12.65 -8.76
CA LEU A 52 -13.93 13.43 -9.67
C LEU A 52 -14.75 14.13 -10.75
N PHE A 53 -15.80 13.48 -11.28
CA PHE A 53 -16.63 14.04 -12.35
C PHE A 53 -17.80 14.91 -11.85
N THR A 54 -18.15 14.87 -10.55
CA THR A 54 -19.24 15.70 -9.98
C THR A 54 -18.71 16.87 -9.16
N VAL A 55 -17.96 16.58 -8.10
CA VAL A 55 -17.39 17.56 -7.18
C VAL A 55 -15.98 17.11 -6.83
N ARG A 56 -14.99 17.49 -7.66
CA ARG A 56 -13.61 16.99 -7.56
C ARG A 56 -12.99 17.07 -6.16
N TYR A 57 -13.37 18.06 -5.34
CA TYR A 57 -12.89 18.20 -3.96
C TYR A 57 -13.37 17.11 -2.99
N VAL A 58 -14.45 16.39 -3.33
CA VAL A 58 -14.89 15.21 -2.57
C VAL A 58 -13.81 14.12 -2.56
N PHE A 59 -12.97 14.04 -3.61
CA PHE A 59 -11.81 13.15 -3.63
C PHE A 59 -10.85 13.40 -2.46
N ILE A 60 -10.62 14.67 -2.09
CA ILE A 60 -9.78 15.02 -0.93
C ILE A 60 -10.39 14.45 0.35
N GLY A 61 -11.72 14.48 0.48
CA GLY A 61 -12.43 13.85 1.60
C GLY A 61 -12.28 12.33 1.64
N ILE A 62 -12.31 11.66 0.48
CA ILE A 62 -12.07 10.20 0.38
C ILE A 62 -10.65 9.87 0.82
N VAL A 63 -9.65 10.60 0.32
CA VAL A 63 -8.24 10.45 0.73
C VAL A 63 -8.11 10.68 2.23
N ALA A 64 -8.68 11.77 2.76
CA ALA A 64 -8.65 12.12 4.17
C ALA A 64 -9.23 11.00 5.06
N ALA A 65 -10.34 10.40 4.66
CA ALA A 65 -10.95 9.28 5.36
C ALA A 65 -10.08 8.01 5.32
N ALA A 66 -9.55 7.65 4.14
CA ALA A 66 -8.67 6.50 3.99
C ALA A 66 -7.41 6.63 4.85
N ILE A 67 -6.83 7.83 4.92
CA ILE A 67 -5.64 8.12 5.72
C ILE A 67 -5.92 8.10 7.22
N ALA A 68 -7.09 8.58 7.66
CA ALA A 68 -7.48 8.48 9.06
C ALA A 68 -7.53 7.01 9.50
N VAL A 69 -8.16 6.15 8.70
CA VAL A 69 -8.24 4.71 8.98
C VAL A 69 -6.87 4.05 8.92
N GLY A 70 -6.08 4.31 7.86
CA GLY A 70 -4.72 3.76 7.73
C GLY A 70 -3.81 4.16 8.89
N THR A 71 -3.95 5.39 9.40
CA THR A 71 -3.19 5.89 10.55
C THR A 71 -3.55 5.11 11.83
N VAL A 72 -4.84 4.83 12.04
CA VAL A 72 -5.30 4.00 13.17
C VAL A 72 -4.80 2.56 13.05
N GLU A 73 -4.82 1.99 11.85
CA GLU A 73 -4.28 0.63 11.59
C GLU A 73 -2.78 0.56 11.88
N LEU A 74 -1.99 1.47 11.32
CA LEU A 74 -0.54 1.52 11.53
C LEU A 74 -0.19 1.71 13.01
N ALA A 75 -0.84 2.66 13.69
CA ALA A 75 -0.62 2.89 15.12
C ALA A 75 -1.02 1.67 15.97
N SER A 76 -2.10 0.99 15.59
CA SER A 76 -2.55 -0.24 16.26
C SER A 76 -1.57 -1.39 16.05
N ALA A 77 -1.02 -1.54 14.84
CA ALA A 77 0.00 -2.54 14.53
C ALA A 77 1.27 -2.30 15.35
N PHE A 78 1.77 -1.06 15.39
CA PHE A 78 2.95 -0.67 16.16
C PHE A 78 2.77 -0.94 17.66
N ARG A 79 1.59 -0.63 18.19
CA ARG A 79 1.26 -0.88 19.60
C ARG A 79 1.18 -2.37 19.91
N LYS A 80 0.52 -3.17 19.07
CA LYS A 80 0.33 -4.61 19.31
C LYS A 80 1.61 -5.42 19.12
N ALA A 81 2.39 -5.11 18.10
CA ALA A 81 3.55 -5.89 17.70
C ALA A 81 4.84 -5.49 18.44
N ALA A 82 5.05 -4.19 18.67
CA ALA A 82 6.30 -3.67 19.21
C ALA A 82 6.14 -2.87 20.51
N ASN A 83 4.92 -2.78 21.07
CA ASN A 83 4.58 -1.96 22.23
C ASN A 83 5.02 -0.49 22.06
N ILE A 84 4.96 0.03 20.83
CA ILE A 84 5.28 1.42 20.48
C ILE A 84 4.01 2.26 20.58
N LYS A 85 4.06 3.37 21.32
CA LYS A 85 2.90 4.23 21.56
C LYS A 85 2.93 5.44 20.65
N VAL A 86 2.32 5.31 19.48
CA VAL A 86 2.12 6.46 18.58
C VAL A 86 1.19 7.49 19.23
N ALA A 87 1.54 8.77 19.16
CA ALA A 87 0.72 9.90 19.59
C ALA A 87 -0.49 10.08 18.63
N LEU A 88 -1.43 9.13 18.69
CA LEU A 88 -2.48 8.96 17.69
C LEU A 88 -3.34 10.22 17.49
N VAL A 89 -3.69 10.93 18.57
CA VAL A 89 -4.53 12.13 18.46
C VAL A 89 -3.80 13.25 17.72
N PRO A 90 -2.57 13.67 18.11
CA PRO A 90 -1.77 14.59 17.32
C PRO A 90 -1.59 14.16 15.85
N VAL A 91 -1.29 12.87 15.59
CA VAL A 91 -1.08 12.38 14.23
C VAL A 91 -2.37 12.40 13.40
N LEU A 92 -3.54 12.10 13.98
CA LEU A 92 -4.81 12.16 13.28
C LEU A 92 -5.23 13.60 12.97
N VAL A 93 -5.26 14.47 13.99
CA VAL A 93 -5.66 15.88 13.81
C VAL A 93 -4.68 16.59 12.89
N GLY A 94 -3.38 16.40 13.14
CA GLY A 94 -2.30 16.92 12.32
C GLY A 94 -2.32 16.38 10.90
N GLY A 95 -2.59 15.09 10.73
CA GLY A 95 -2.69 14.46 9.41
C GLY A 95 -3.88 14.97 8.60
N GLN A 96 -5.02 15.22 9.24
CA GLN A 96 -6.14 15.91 8.59
C GLN A 96 -5.74 17.34 8.22
N ALA A 97 -5.07 18.09 9.12
CA ALA A 97 -4.59 19.43 8.81
C ALA A 97 -3.63 19.44 7.60
N MET A 98 -2.73 18.46 7.47
CA MET A 98 -1.83 18.34 6.31
C MET A 98 -2.61 18.21 4.99
N ILE A 99 -3.64 17.38 4.96
CA ILE A 99 -4.44 17.13 3.75
C ILE A 99 -5.33 18.33 3.42
N TRP A 100 -6.03 18.89 4.41
CA TRP A 100 -6.97 19.99 4.17
C TRP A 100 -6.27 21.32 3.91
N LEU A 101 -5.10 21.58 4.51
CA LEU A 101 -4.32 22.78 4.24
C LEU A 101 -3.52 22.68 2.93
N ALA A 102 -3.30 21.46 2.41
CA ALA A 102 -2.71 21.26 1.09
C ALA A 102 -3.59 21.80 -0.05
N TRP A 103 -4.92 21.83 0.14
CA TRP A 103 -5.84 22.36 -0.87
C TRP A 103 -5.68 23.88 -1.08
N PRO A 104 -5.82 24.75 -0.07
CA PRO A 104 -5.70 26.19 -0.26
C PRO A 104 -4.26 26.72 -0.24
N PHE A 105 -3.34 26.08 0.49
CA PHE A 105 -1.99 26.60 0.73
C PHE A 105 -0.88 25.73 0.12
N GLY A 106 -1.25 24.66 -0.60
CA GLY A 106 -0.28 23.77 -1.26
C GLY A 106 0.74 23.17 -0.29
N ARG A 107 1.99 23.07 -0.75
CA ARG A 107 3.11 22.50 0.02
C ARG A 107 3.37 23.23 1.34
N GLU A 108 3.21 24.56 1.38
CA GLU A 108 3.47 25.35 2.58
C GLU A 108 2.47 25.00 3.70
N GLY A 109 1.20 24.83 3.35
CA GLY A 109 0.16 24.38 4.28
C GLY A 109 0.44 22.99 4.83
N ALA A 110 0.77 22.04 3.95
CA ALA A 110 1.08 20.67 4.34
C ALA A 110 2.33 20.59 5.26
N LEU A 111 3.40 21.29 4.90
CA LEU A 111 4.64 21.30 5.69
C LEU A 111 4.47 22.01 7.03
N THR A 112 3.74 23.13 7.06
CA THR A 112 3.43 23.83 8.31
C THR A 112 2.63 22.93 9.25
N ALA A 113 1.59 22.27 8.75
CA ALA A 113 0.82 21.30 9.51
C ALA A 113 1.68 20.13 10.00
N PHE A 114 2.60 19.62 9.16
CA PHE A 114 3.54 18.57 9.55
C PHE A 114 4.46 19.01 10.70
N VAL A 115 5.10 20.17 10.59
CA VAL A 115 6.00 20.69 11.65
C VAL A 115 5.24 20.89 12.96
N LEU A 116 4.03 21.47 12.92
CA LEU A 116 3.18 21.61 14.10
C LEU A 116 2.78 20.26 14.68
N THR A 117 2.51 19.26 13.83
CA THR A 117 2.19 17.89 14.27
C THR A 117 3.38 17.26 14.98
N VAL A 118 4.60 17.43 14.47
CA VAL A 118 5.82 16.94 15.13
C VAL A 118 5.97 17.57 16.51
N LEU A 119 5.78 18.89 16.62
CA LEU A 119 5.81 19.59 17.90
C LEU A 119 4.73 19.05 18.86
N LEU A 120 3.51 18.86 18.40
CA LEU A 120 2.42 18.30 19.21
C LEU A 120 2.73 16.86 19.65
N CYS A 121 3.35 16.02 18.80
CA CYS A 121 3.76 14.66 19.18
C CYS A 121 4.80 14.66 20.29
N LEU A 122 5.78 15.58 20.22
CA LEU A 122 6.79 15.77 21.27
C LEU A 122 6.11 16.14 22.60
N LEU A 123 5.27 17.19 22.58
CA LEU A 123 4.56 17.67 23.77
C LEU A 123 3.63 16.60 24.36
N TRP A 124 2.93 15.85 23.51
CA TRP A 124 2.00 14.80 23.91
C TRP A 124 2.68 13.67 24.68
N ARG A 125 3.95 13.38 24.39
CA ARG A 125 4.67 12.27 25.01
C ARG A 125 5.38 12.65 26.32
N LEU A 126 5.48 13.94 26.64
CA LEU A 126 6.13 14.46 27.86
C LEU A 126 5.61 13.85 29.17
N PRO A 127 4.28 13.73 29.41
CA PRO A 127 3.78 13.24 30.70
C PRO A 127 4.15 11.79 31.01
N GLY A 128 4.51 11.01 29.99
CA GLY A 128 4.88 9.60 30.15
C GLY A 128 6.36 9.37 30.47
N GLY A 129 7.14 10.41 30.77
CA GLY A 129 8.55 10.31 31.13
C GLY A 129 9.48 9.88 29.99
N ALA A 130 10.73 9.58 30.35
CA ALA A 130 11.81 9.28 29.40
C ALA A 130 11.72 7.89 28.76
N ASP A 131 11.08 6.92 29.42
CA ASP A 131 11.04 5.52 28.97
C ASP A 131 10.37 5.40 27.61
N GLY A 132 11.14 4.96 26.62
CA GLY A 132 10.67 4.80 25.23
C GLY A 132 10.26 6.10 24.54
N TYR A 133 10.54 7.28 25.13
CA TYR A 133 10.12 8.58 24.61
C TYR A 133 10.54 8.79 23.15
N LEU A 134 11.84 8.64 22.85
CA LEU A 134 12.36 8.84 21.49
C LEU A 134 11.79 7.83 20.48
N ARG A 135 11.58 6.58 20.91
CA ARG A 135 10.99 5.53 20.08
C ARG A 135 9.53 5.85 19.72
N ASP A 136 8.74 6.25 20.71
CA ASP A 136 7.32 6.58 20.54
C ASP A 136 7.13 7.86 19.70
N VAL A 137 7.92 8.90 19.96
CA VAL A 137 7.94 10.13 19.15
C VAL A 137 8.42 9.83 17.73
N GLY A 138 9.53 9.11 17.56
CA GLY A 138 10.07 8.75 16.25
C GLY A 138 9.06 7.98 15.41
N ALA A 139 8.35 7.03 16.01
CA ALA A 139 7.27 6.31 15.36
C ALA A 139 6.06 7.21 15.01
N SER A 140 5.76 8.22 15.83
CA SER A 140 4.70 9.19 15.56
C SER A 140 5.05 10.11 14.39
N VAL A 141 6.29 10.59 14.34
CA VAL A 141 6.80 11.39 13.22
C VAL A 141 6.84 10.55 11.95
N PHE A 142 7.28 9.29 12.03
CA PHE A 142 7.22 8.35 10.91
C PHE A 142 5.79 8.17 10.41
N ALA A 143 4.83 7.90 11.30
CA ALA A 143 3.42 7.73 10.92
C ALA A 143 2.85 8.99 10.24
N ALA A 144 3.17 10.18 10.75
CA ALA A 144 2.75 11.45 10.17
C ALA A 144 3.42 11.75 8.80
N ALA A 145 4.69 11.42 8.64
CA ALA A 145 5.39 11.62 7.37
C ALA A 145 4.94 10.60 6.31
N TYR A 146 4.79 9.34 6.70
CA TYR A 146 4.56 8.25 5.76
C TYR A 146 3.14 8.24 5.20
N LEU A 147 2.12 8.50 6.04
CA LEU A 147 0.72 8.46 5.59
C LEU A 147 0.20 9.85 5.20
N PRO A 148 -0.11 10.76 6.15
CA PRO A 148 -0.82 11.99 5.78
C PRO A 148 0.03 12.96 4.98
N LEU A 149 1.34 13.08 5.23
CA LEU A 149 2.18 13.97 4.42
C LEU A 149 2.30 13.48 2.97
N PHE A 150 2.52 12.18 2.73
CA PHE A 150 2.54 11.63 1.37
C PHE A 150 1.16 11.76 0.70
N ALA A 151 0.08 11.52 1.42
CA ALA A 151 -1.28 11.67 0.90
C ALA A 151 -1.66 13.14 0.61
N ALA A 152 -1.06 14.11 1.30
CA ALA A 152 -1.27 15.51 1.01
C ALA A 152 -0.84 15.85 -0.44
N PHE A 153 0.20 15.18 -0.98
CA PHE A 153 0.57 15.34 -2.38
C PHE A 153 -0.50 14.80 -3.35
N ALA A 154 -1.20 13.72 -3.00
CA ALA A 154 -2.36 13.27 -3.77
C ALA A 154 -3.49 14.31 -3.74
N ALA A 155 -3.73 14.94 -2.60
CA ALA A 155 -4.71 16.02 -2.48
C ALA A 155 -4.35 17.23 -3.33
N MET A 156 -3.06 17.57 -3.46
CA MET A 156 -2.58 18.67 -4.31
C MET A 156 -2.71 18.40 -5.82
N LEU A 157 -3.03 17.18 -6.25
CA LEU A 157 -3.36 16.91 -7.67
C LEU A 157 -4.73 17.47 -8.06
N VAL A 158 -5.62 17.72 -7.09
CA VAL A 158 -7.03 18.11 -7.33
C VAL A 158 -7.24 19.59 -7.67
N PRO A 159 -6.60 20.57 -6.99
CA PRO A 159 -6.92 21.99 -7.16
C PRO A 159 -6.68 22.58 -8.56
N PRO A 160 -5.63 22.19 -9.32
CA PRO A 160 -5.42 22.68 -10.68
C PRO A 160 -6.65 22.49 -11.59
N GLU A 161 -6.77 23.30 -12.65
CA GLU A 161 -7.91 23.21 -13.58
C GLU A 161 -8.01 21.82 -14.22
N ASP A 162 -6.86 21.27 -14.63
CA ASP A 162 -6.66 19.91 -15.15
C ASP A 162 -6.62 18.83 -14.05
N GLY A 163 -6.98 19.15 -12.81
CA GLY A 163 -6.81 18.27 -11.65
C GLY A 163 -7.53 16.92 -11.76
N VAL A 164 -8.66 16.85 -12.47
CA VAL A 164 -9.31 15.57 -12.80
C VAL A 164 -8.39 14.71 -13.66
N GLY A 165 -7.78 15.28 -14.70
CA GLY A 165 -6.82 14.59 -15.55
C GLY A 165 -5.57 14.14 -14.78
N ARG A 166 -5.11 14.94 -13.81
CA ARG A 166 -3.94 14.60 -12.98
C ARG A 166 -4.22 13.40 -12.08
N VAL A 167 -5.36 13.39 -11.38
CA VAL A 167 -5.76 12.26 -10.52
C VAL A 167 -6.03 11.02 -11.35
N LEU A 168 -6.71 11.14 -12.50
CA LEU A 168 -6.93 10.01 -13.40
C LEU A 168 -5.62 9.44 -13.94
N SER A 169 -4.68 10.28 -14.38
CA SER A 169 -3.38 9.85 -14.86
C SER A 169 -2.61 9.07 -13.78
N PHE A 170 -2.60 9.59 -12.55
CA PHE A 170 -2.03 8.91 -11.39
C PHE A 170 -2.65 7.53 -11.18
N MET A 171 -3.98 7.45 -11.12
CA MET A 171 -4.69 6.19 -10.88
C MET A 171 -4.52 5.19 -12.02
N ILE A 172 -4.64 5.62 -13.28
CA ILE A 172 -4.52 4.78 -14.46
C ILE A 172 -3.13 4.14 -14.51
N VAL A 173 -2.06 4.93 -14.25
CA VAL A 173 -0.69 4.41 -14.29
C VAL A 173 -0.43 3.43 -13.16
N VAL A 174 -0.91 3.68 -11.93
CA VAL A 174 -0.78 2.71 -10.82
C VAL A 174 -1.54 1.41 -11.15
N VAL A 175 -2.78 1.50 -11.61
CA VAL A 175 -3.58 0.33 -11.99
C VAL A 175 -2.95 -0.44 -13.15
N ALA A 176 -2.41 0.27 -14.15
CA ALA A 176 -1.68 -0.33 -15.27
C ALA A 176 -0.41 -1.04 -14.80
N SER A 177 0.36 -0.43 -13.88
CA SER A 177 1.54 -1.02 -13.25
C SER A 177 1.19 -2.34 -12.54
N ASP A 178 0.18 -2.32 -11.68
CA ASP A 178 -0.23 -3.50 -10.91
C ASP A 178 -0.76 -4.62 -11.82
N THR A 179 -1.58 -4.24 -12.81
CA THR A 179 -2.15 -5.19 -13.77
C THR A 179 -1.06 -5.81 -14.65
N GLY A 180 -0.16 -4.98 -15.21
CA GLY A 180 0.95 -5.44 -16.03
C GLY A 180 1.90 -6.35 -15.26
N GLY A 181 2.18 -6.01 -14.00
CA GLY A 181 3.03 -6.81 -13.13
C GLY A 181 2.42 -8.12 -12.72
N TYR A 182 1.12 -8.12 -12.40
CA TYR A 182 0.38 -9.34 -12.11
C TYR A 182 0.35 -10.28 -13.31
N VAL A 183 -0.01 -9.77 -14.50
CA VAL A 183 -0.10 -10.58 -15.73
C VAL A 183 1.27 -11.16 -16.10
N ALA A 184 2.32 -10.34 -16.15
CA ALA A 184 3.67 -10.82 -16.48
C ALA A 184 4.24 -11.76 -15.41
N GLY A 185 3.98 -11.46 -14.14
CA GLY A 185 4.40 -12.29 -13.01
C GLY A 185 3.72 -13.67 -12.99
N VAL A 186 2.42 -13.75 -13.28
CA VAL A 186 1.69 -15.03 -13.34
C VAL A 186 2.12 -15.85 -14.56
N LEU A 187 2.30 -15.22 -15.72
CA LEU A 187 2.63 -15.94 -16.96
C LEU A 187 4.09 -16.39 -17.04
N ARG A 188 5.02 -15.57 -16.51
CA ARG A 188 6.47 -15.77 -16.73
C ARG A 188 7.34 -15.51 -15.50
N GLY A 189 6.76 -15.29 -14.31
CA GLY A 189 7.52 -15.01 -13.09
C GLY A 189 8.37 -16.21 -12.67
N LYS A 190 9.69 -16.08 -12.85
CA LYS A 190 10.66 -17.12 -12.49
C LYS A 190 11.72 -16.62 -11.52
N HIS A 191 12.09 -15.34 -11.62
CA HIS A 191 13.19 -14.79 -10.83
C HIS A 191 12.66 -13.83 -9.76
N PRO A 192 12.64 -14.23 -8.48
CA PRO A 192 12.23 -13.35 -7.39
C PRO A 192 13.16 -12.12 -7.29
N MET A 193 12.57 -10.95 -7.11
CA MET A 193 13.31 -9.68 -7.02
C MET A 193 13.85 -9.44 -5.61
N ALA A 194 13.05 -9.71 -4.58
CA ALA A 194 13.40 -9.46 -3.18
C ALA A 194 13.04 -10.66 -2.30
N PRO A 195 13.79 -11.79 -2.38
CA PRO A 195 13.41 -13.05 -1.75
C PRO A 195 13.20 -12.97 -0.23
N SER A 196 13.99 -12.17 0.47
CA SER A 196 13.93 -12.00 1.94
C SER A 196 12.77 -11.12 2.41
N ILE A 197 12.24 -10.26 1.52
CA ILE A 197 11.24 -9.23 1.86
C ILE A 197 9.87 -9.63 1.31
N SER A 198 9.82 -9.87 0.00
CA SER A 198 8.60 -10.22 -0.75
C SER A 198 8.90 -11.33 -1.76
N PRO A 199 8.78 -12.61 -1.36
CA PRO A 199 9.10 -13.77 -2.20
C PRO A 199 8.29 -13.87 -3.50
N LYS A 200 7.16 -13.15 -3.58
CA LYS A 200 6.23 -13.22 -4.71
C LYS A 200 6.52 -12.19 -5.81
N LYS A 201 7.28 -11.13 -5.52
CA LYS A 201 7.63 -10.13 -6.53
C LYS A 201 8.76 -10.68 -7.40
N THR A 202 8.58 -10.65 -8.71
CA THR A 202 9.54 -11.16 -9.70
C THR A 202 10.04 -10.05 -10.62
N TRP A 203 11.25 -10.23 -11.17
CA TRP A 203 11.80 -9.32 -12.17
C TRP A 203 10.98 -9.28 -13.46
N GLU A 204 10.39 -10.41 -13.87
CA GLU A 204 9.48 -10.44 -15.02
C GLU A 204 8.18 -9.68 -14.75
N GLY A 205 7.65 -9.79 -13.54
CA GLY A 205 6.52 -8.97 -13.09
C GLY A 205 6.85 -7.48 -13.18
N PHE A 206 7.98 -7.07 -12.61
CA PHE A 206 8.41 -5.68 -12.68
C PHE A 206 8.60 -5.16 -14.12
N ALA A 207 9.17 -5.96 -15.02
CA ALA A 207 9.27 -5.60 -16.44
C ALA A 207 7.89 -5.40 -17.10
N GLY A 208 6.91 -6.24 -16.72
CA GLY A 208 5.51 -6.08 -17.13
C GLY A 208 4.88 -4.80 -16.58
N SER A 209 5.07 -4.51 -15.29
CA SER A 209 4.65 -3.24 -14.69
C SER A 209 5.26 -2.04 -15.39
N LEU A 210 6.56 -2.09 -15.71
CA LEU A 210 7.27 -1.00 -16.38
C LEU A 210 6.72 -0.76 -17.77
N THR A 211 6.50 -1.81 -18.55
CA THR A 211 5.96 -1.70 -19.91
C THR A 211 4.54 -1.12 -19.89
N ALA A 212 3.66 -1.66 -19.04
CA ALA A 212 2.29 -1.19 -18.93
C ALA A 212 2.21 0.25 -18.39
N GLY A 213 2.99 0.57 -17.35
CA GLY A 213 3.03 1.90 -16.74
C GLY A 213 3.58 2.97 -17.67
N VAL A 214 4.65 2.68 -18.43
CA VAL A 214 5.22 3.60 -19.43
C VAL A 214 4.25 3.88 -20.57
N ILE A 215 3.58 2.85 -21.10
CA ILE A 215 2.57 3.03 -22.14
C ILE A 215 1.40 3.86 -21.60
N ALA A 216 0.87 3.49 -20.43
CA ALA A 216 -0.23 4.22 -19.80
C ALA A 216 0.13 5.68 -19.51
N GLY A 217 1.33 5.94 -18.99
CA GLY A 217 1.81 7.29 -18.70
C GLY A 217 1.98 8.13 -19.97
N GLY A 218 2.56 7.55 -21.02
CA GLY A 218 2.67 8.18 -22.35
C GLY A 218 1.31 8.58 -22.91
N LEU A 219 0.34 7.68 -22.88
CA LEU A 219 -1.03 7.94 -23.34
C LEU A 219 -1.75 8.99 -22.47
N CYS A 220 -1.62 8.90 -21.15
CA CYS A 220 -2.26 9.85 -20.23
C CYS A 220 -1.73 11.28 -20.45
N LEU A 221 -0.42 11.48 -20.48
CA LEU A 221 0.10 12.83 -20.67
C LEU A 221 -0.23 13.37 -22.06
N GLN A 222 -0.14 12.54 -23.11
CA GLN A 222 -0.41 12.97 -24.49
C GLN A 222 -1.88 13.32 -24.75
N PHE A 223 -2.82 12.59 -24.15
CA PHE A 223 -4.25 12.69 -24.51
C PHE A 223 -5.16 13.24 -23.40
N LEU A 224 -4.69 13.28 -22.15
CA LEU A 224 -5.50 13.72 -21.01
C LEU A 224 -5.00 15.02 -20.38
N LEU A 225 -3.72 15.35 -20.55
CA LEU A 225 -3.07 16.50 -19.91
C LEU A 225 -2.34 17.43 -20.88
N ASP A 226 -2.55 17.26 -22.20
CA ASP A 226 -1.91 18.04 -23.27
C ASP A 226 -0.37 18.14 -23.15
N GLY A 227 0.25 17.17 -22.49
CA GLY A 227 1.68 17.03 -22.33
C GLY A 227 2.31 16.26 -23.48
N MET A 228 3.63 16.11 -23.45
CA MET A 228 4.37 15.35 -24.45
C MET A 228 4.47 13.88 -24.04
N ALA A 229 4.33 12.95 -24.99
CA ALA A 229 4.42 11.51 -24.71
C ALA A 229 5.71 11.09 -23.96
N TRP A 230 6.86 11.73 -24.23
CA TRP A 230 8.12 11.43 -23.53
C TRP A 230 8.09 11.83 -22.03
N GLN A 231 7.37 12.90 -21.67
CA GLN A 231 7.11 13.26 -20.28
C GLN A 231 6.26 12.16 -19.62
N GLY A 232 5.29 11.62 -20.37
CA GLY A 232 4.46 10.50 -19.95
C GLY A 232 5.23 9.20 -19.73
N VAL A 233 6.24 8.93 -20.55
CA VAL A 233 7.16 7.80 -20.36
C VAL A 233 7.92 7.92 -19.04
N LEU A 234 8.48 9.09 -18.75
CA LEU A 234 9.20 9.35 -17.50
C LEU A 234 8.27 9.25 -16.29
N PHE A 235 7.06 9.81 -16.40
CA PHE A 235 6.01 9.71 -15.39
C PHE A 235 5.65 8.24 -15.12
N GLY A 236 5.33 7.48 -16.16
CA GLY A 236 4.99 6.06 -16.05
C GLY A 236 6.08 5.22 -15.39
N ALA A 237 7.33 5.39 -15.82
CA ALA A 237 8.47 4.69 -15.23
C ALA A 237 8.66 5.04 -13.75
N ALA A 238 8.55 6.33 -13.40
CA ALA A 238 8.72 6.78 -12.03
C ALA A 238 7.64 6.23 -11.09
N ILE A 239 6.37 6.21 -11.53
CA ILE A 239 5.27 5.63 -10.75
C ILE A 239 5.45 4.12 -10.53
N VAL A 240 5.89 3.37 -11.55
CA VAL A 240 6.17 1.93 -11.40
C VAL A 240 7.26 1.69 -10.35
N LEU A 241 8.32 2.50 -10.37
CA LEU A 241 9.41 2.42 -9.40
C LEU A 241 8.91 2.72 -7.99
N THR A 242 8.17 3.82 -7.80
CA THR A 242 7.68 4.21 -6.47
C THR A 242 6.62 3.27 -5.93
N ALA A 243 5.72 2.77 -6.77
CA ALA A 243 4.74 1.74 -6.39
C ALA A 243 5.45 0.46 -5.94
N THR A 244 6.47 0.03 -6.70
CA THR A 244 7.23 -1.16 -6.34
C THR A 244 7.98 -0.98 -5.03
N LEU A 245 8.63 0.17 -4.84
CA LEU A 245 9.35 0.52 -3.61
C LEU A 245 8.42 0.64 -2.41
N GLY A 246 7.24 1.24 -2.58
CA GLY A 246 6.21 1.38 -1.55
C GLY A 246 5.80 0.04 -0.95
N ASP A 247 5.45 -0.92 -1.80
CA ASP A 247 5.11 -2.29 -1.36
C ASP A 247 6.27 -2.98 -0.63
N LEU A 248 7.51 -2.74 -1.07
CA LEU A 248 8.71 -3.32 -0.44
C LEU A 248 8.97 -2.67 0.92
N MET A 249 8.80 -1.36 1.03
CA MET A 249 8.89 -0.63 2.29
C MET A 249 7.85 -1.14 3.29
N GLU A 250 6.59 -1.28 2.87
CA GLU A 250 5.56 -1.82 3.75
C GLU A 250 5.86 -3.28 4.14
N SER A 251 6.27 -4.09 3.17
CA SER A 251 6.68 -5.48 3.43
C SER A 251 7.82 -5.54 4.45
N LEU A 252 8.81 -4.65 4.39
CA LEU A 252 9.89 -4.55 5.38
C LEU A 252 9.36 -4.17 6.77
N ILE A 253 8.48 -3.17 6.87
CA ILE A 253 7.89 -2.77 8.16
C ILE A 253 7.13 -3.95 8.77
N LYS A 254 6.36 -4.70 7.98
CA LYS A 254 5.63 -5.88 8.47
C LYS A 254 6.58 -6.97 8.98
N ARG A 255 7.70 -7.19 8.27
CA ARG A 255 8.71 -8.18 8.67
C ARG A 255 9.42 -7.78 9.97
N ASP A 256 9.77 -6.51 10.11
CA ASP A 256 10.40 -5.96 11.31
C ASP A 256 9.48 -6.11 12.53
N LEU A 257 8.18 -5.88 12.34
CA LEU A 257 7.17 -6.07 13.37
C LEU A 257 6.78 -7.55 13.60
N GLY A 258 7.27 -8.49 12.80
CA GLY A 258 6.88 -9.91 12.88
C GLY A 258 5.41 -10.17 12.55
N ILE A 259 4.73 -9.22 11.90
CA ILE A 259 3.32 -9.34 11.48
C ILE A 259 3.21 -9.59 9.99
N LYS A 260 2.02 -10.00 9.54
CA LYS A 260 1.76 -10.27 8.13
C LYS A 260 0.88 -9.22 7.45
N ASP A 261 -0.12 -8.71 8.17
CA ASP A 261 -1.12 -7.78 7.69
C ASP A 261 -1.23 -6.63 8.73
N MET A 262 -1.37 -5.37 8.28
CA MET A 262 -1.41 -4.20 9.18
C MET A 262 -2.73 -4.06 9.94
N GLY A 263 -3.81 -4.58 9.37
CA GLY A 263 -5.16 -4.47 9.91
C GLY A 263 -6.13 -5.45 9.25
N ASN A 264 -7.41 -5.36 9.62
CA ASN A 264 -8.49 -6.17 9.05
C ASN A 264 -9.76 -5.33 8.82
N THR A 265 -9.59 -4.04 8.51
CA THR A 265 -10.72 -3.10 8.42
C THR A 265 -11.57 -3.33 7.17
N LEU A 266 -11.00 -3.88 6.08
CA LEU A 266 -11.75 -4.20 4.87
C LEU A 266 -12.08 -5.70 4.79
N PRO A 267 -13.37 -6.08 4.80
CA PRO A 267 -13.80 -7.47 4.67
C PRO A 267 -13.23 -8.13 3.41
N GLY A 268 -12.38 -9.15 3.60
CA GLY A 268 -11.77 -9.90 2.50
C GLY A 268 -10.56 -9.23 1.82
N HIS A 269 -10.20 -8.00 2.20
CA HIS A 269 -9.15 -7.21 1.54
C HIS A 269 -7.90 -6.92 2.38
N GLY A 270 -7.96 -7.15 3.69
CA GLY A 270 -6.88 -6.83 4.63
C GLY A 270 -7.11 -5.46 5.30
N GLY A 271 -6.04 -4.75 5.60
CA GLY A 271 -6.12 -3.35 6.04
C GLY A 271 -6.34 -2.39 4.86
N ILE A 272 -6.77 -1.16 5.17
CA ILE A 272 -6.67 -0.05 4.22
C ILE A 272 -5.20 0.28 3.97
N MET A 273 -4.37 0.15 5.00
CA MET A 273 -2.93 0.38 4.91
C MET A 273 -2.26 -0.45 3.81
N ASP A 274 -2.59 -1.75 3.71
CA ASP A 274 -2.07 -2.68 2.67
C ASP A 274 -2.47 -2.30 1.23
N ARG A 275 -3.25 -1.22 1.04
CA ARG A 275 -3.64 -0.67 -0.27
C ARG A 275 -3.04 0.71 -0.54
N LEU A 276 -2.53 1.36 0.51
CA LEU A 276 -1.96 2.69 0.43
C LEU A 276 -0.44 2.64 0.21
N ASP A 277 0.23 1.52 0.46
CA ASP A 277 1.68 1.37 0.35
C ASP A 277 2.26 1.74 -1.02
N SER A 278 1.68 1.23 -2.10
CA SER A 278 2.09 1.61 -3.46
C SER A 278 1.65 3.02 -3.84
N LEU A 279 0.49 3.47 -3.33
CA LEU A 279 -0.12 4.74 -3.69
C LEU A 279 0.59 5.95 -3.07
N LEU A 280 1.04 5.85 -1.82
CA LEU A 280 1.56 6.99 -1.06
C LEU A 280 2.89 7.54 -1.64
N PRO A 281 3.95 6.73 -1.85
CA PRO A 281 5.16 7.24 -2.50
C PRO A 281 4.90 7.70 -3.94
N SER A 282 3.99 7.01 -4.64
CA SER A 282 3.61 7.35 -6.01
C SER A 282 2.85 8.66 -6.11
N ALA A 283 2.06 9.04 -5.09
CA ALA A 283 1.39 10.33 -5.03
C ALA A 283 2.39 11.50 -4.98
N VAL A 284 3.45 11.37 -4.18
CA VAL A 284 4.52 12.38 -4.07
C VAL A 284 5.19 12.58 -5.44
N VAL A 285 5.62 11.49 -6.07
CA VAL A 285 6.28 11.55 -7.38
C VAL A 285 5.33 12.01 -8.47
N SER A 286 4.06 11.62 -8.40
CA SER A 286 3.06 12.07 -9.34
C SER A 286 2.87 13.57 -9.28
N TRP A 287 2.71 14.13 -8.08
CA TRP A 287 2.59 15.56 -7.90
C TRP A 287 3.83 16.30 -8.40
N LEU A 288 5.03 15.81 -8.06
CA LEU A 288 6.29 16.42 -8.50
C LEU A 288 6.43 16.47 -10.02
N LEU A 289 6.25 15.33 -10.69
CA LEU A 289 6.45 15.26 -12.15
C LEU A 289 5.35 15.99 -12.91
N LEU A 290 4.08 15.85 -12.51
CA LEU A 290 3.00 16.56 -13.19
C LEU A 290 3.07 18.07 -12.96
N SER A 291 3.51 18.53 -11.79
CA SER A 291 3.74 19.97 -11.55
C SER A 291 4.92 20.51 -12.37
N ALA A 292 5.92 19.67 -12.67
CA ALA A 292 7.07 20.05 -13.48
C ALA A 292 6.80 20.01 -14.99
N PHE A 293 5.99 19.05 -15.46
CA PHE A 293 5.77 18.81 -16.89
C PHE A 293 4.56 19.53 -17.45
N VAL A 294 3.49 19.66 -16.66
CA VAL A 294 2.23 20.23 -17.11
C VAL A 294 2.07 21.59 -16.43
N ALA A 295 2.18 22.65 -17.24
CA ALA A 295 2.04 24.01 -16.77
C ALA A 295 0.67 24.19 -16.09
N THR A 296 0.67 24.84 -14.93
CA THR A 296 -0.56 25.29 -14.28
C THR A 296 -1.01 26.55 -15.01
N THR A 297 -1.83 26.40 -16.06
CA THR A 297 -2.61 27.51 -16.60
C THR A 297 -3.80 27.79 -15.71
#